data_AF-A0A165W2H9-F1
#
_entry.id   AF-A0A165W2H9-F1
#
_cell.length_a   1.000
_cell.length_b   1.000
_cell.length_c   1.000
_cell.angle_alpha   90.00
_cell.angle_beta   90.00
_cell.angle_gamma   90.00
#
_symmetry.space_group_name_H-M   'P 1'
#
loop_
_entity.id
_entity.type
_entity.pdbx_description
1 polymer ?
#
loop_
_entity_poly.entity_id
_entity_poly.type
_entity_poly.pdbx_seq_one_letter_code
_entity_poly.pdbx_strand_id
1 'polypeptide(L)'
;MKILDKNDGSLIAMCDADSLDSVLTSFGLTVADCEVVESQSEIDRKNIEFLNTTDWQVTRHRDQVDSGNTTSMSDEEYQELLSQRQIARGKVVDQQALNMYRSVMK
;
A
#
# COMPACT_ATOMS: atom_id res chain seq x y z
N MET A 1 10.36 8.21 0.30
CA MET A 1 9.67 8.80 1.47
C MET A 1 9.91 10.30 1.53
N LYS A 2 9.05 11.03 2.22
CA LYS A 2 9.18 12.47 2.49
C LYS A 2 9.56 12.65 3.95
N ILE A 3 10.54 13.48 4.22
CA ILE A 3 10.91 13.90 5.58
C ILE A 3 10.33 15.30 5.77
N LEU A 4 9.44 15.45 6.74
CA LEU A 4 8.82 16.71 7.11
C LEU A 4 9.39 17.21 8.43
N ASP A 5 9.55 18.52 8.57
CA ASP A 5 9.86 19.14 9.86
C ASP A 5 8.62 19.09 10.76
N LYS A 6 8.81 18.69 12.01
CA LYS A 6 7.70 18.48 12.94
C LYS A 6 7.09 19.78 13.49
N ASN A 7 7.81 20.90 13.40
CA ASN A 7 7.37 22.19 13.94
C ASN A 7 6.46 22.94 12.95
N ASP A 8 6.75 22.87 11.66
CA ASP A 8 6.03 23.63 10.63
C ASP A 8 5.43 22.77 9.50
N GLY A 9 5.76 21.47 9.44
CA GLY A 9 5.31 20.55 8.40
C GLY A 9 6.02 20.73 7.05
N SER A 10 7.08 21.54 6.99
CA SER A 10 7.81 21.82 5.75
C SER A 10 8.56 20.58 5.25
N LEU A 11 8.60 20.39 3.93
CA LEU A 11 9.37 19.31 3.32
C LEU A 11 10.87 19.59 3.43
N ILE A 12 11.58 18.77 4.22
CA ILE A 12 13.03 18.84 4.37
C ILE A 12 13.72 18.16 3.19
N ALA A 13 13.36 16.91 2.92
CA ALA A 13 13.98 16.09 1.88
C ALA A 13 13.09 14.93 1.43
N MET A 14 13.41 14.38 0.26
CA MET A 14 12.85 13.13 -0.23
C MET A 14 13.96 12.11 -0.40
N CYS A 15 13.83 10.96 0.26
CA CYS A 15 14.82 9.88 0.20
C CYS A 15 14.19 8.51 0.41
N ASP A 16 14.96 7.47 0.09
CA ASP A 16 14.62 6.07 0.39
C ASP A 16 14.92 5.73 1.85
N ALA A 17 14.40 4.60 2.34
CA ALA A 17 14.56 4.16 3.73
C ALA A 17 16.02 3.97 4.10
N ASP A 18 16.78 3.38 3.19
CA ASP A 18 18.19 3.07 3.41
C ASP A 18 19.08 4.33 3.48
N SER A 19 18.56 5.46 2.99
CA SER A 19 19.30 6.74 2.97
C SER A 19 18.85 7.70 4.07
N LEU A 20 17.87 7.32 4.91
CA LEU A 20 17.28 8.21 5.90
C LEU A 20 18.31 8.77 6.88
N ASP A 21 19.15 7.91 7.47
CA ASP A 21 20.16 8.32 8.46
C ASP A 21 21.22 9.26 7.85
N SER A 22 21.61 9.01 6.59
CA SER A 22 22.58 9.84 5.88
C SER A 22 22.01 11.23 5.58
N VAL A 23 20.73 11.30 5.22
CA VAL A 23 20.04 12.56 4.96
C VAL A 23 19.86 13.35 6.26
N LEU A 24 19.37 12.71 7.33
CA LEU A 24 19.21 13.37 8.64
C LEU A 24 20.53 13.95 9.15
N THR A 25 21.62 13.18 9.05
CA THR A 25 22.97 13.63 9.42
C THR A 25 23.42 14.83 8.59
N SER A 26 23.14 14.83 7.27
CA SER A 26 23.49 15.95 6.38
C SER A 26 22.74 17.24 6.71
N PHE A 27 21.53 17.14 7.26
CA PHE A 27 20.74 18.31 7.68
C PHE A 27 20.95 18.66 9.17
N GLY A 28 21.76 17.88 9.90
CA GLY A 28 21.98 18.07 11.34
C GLY A 28 20.71 17.82 12.17
N LEU A 29 19.77 17.04 11.64
CA LEU A 29 18.47 16.77 12.26
C LEU A 29 18.45 15.37 12.87
N THR A 30 17.61 15.18 13.88
CA THR A 30 17.39 13.85 14.46
C THR A 30 16.01 13.31 14.06
N VAL A 31 15.83 11.99 14.17
CA VAL A 31 14.54 11.33 13.94
C VAL A 31 13.43 11.88 14.87
N ALA A 32 13.79 12.49 16.01
CA ALA A 32 12.83 13.08 16.93
C ALA A 32 12.21 14.38 16.40
N ASP A 33 12.93 15.11 15.54
CA ASP A 33 12.57 16.42 14.99
C ASP A 33 11.84 16.31 13.64
N CYS A 34 11.82 15.11 13.07
CA CYS A 34 11.30 14.87 11.74
C CYS A 34 10.10 13.92 11.77
N GLU A 35 9.15 14.14 10.88
CA GLU A 35 8.10 13.20 10.55
C GLU A 35 8.40 12.56 9.20
N VAL A 36 8.61 11.24 9.19
CA VAL A 36 8.81 10.49 7.94
C VAL A 36 7.44 10.05 7.42
N VAL A 37 7.01 10.67 6.33
CA VAL A 37 5.74 10.39 5.68
C VAL A 37 5.99 9.62 4.39
N GLU A 38 5.24 8.54 4.19
CA GLU A 38 5.28 7.80 2.93
C GLU A 38 4.82 8.71 1.78
N SER A 39 5.51 8.66 0.64
CA SER A 39 5.04 9.38 -0.53
C SER A 39 3.80 8.71 -1.11
N GLN A 40 2.92 9.49 -1.74
CA GLN A 40 1.72 8.95 -2.39
C GLN A 40 2.04 7.83 -3.38
N SER A 41 3.14 7.95 -4.13
CA SER A 41 3.58 6.90 -5.06
C SER A 41 3.95 5.58 -4.39
N GLU A 42 4.52 5.62 -3.17
CA GLU A 42 4.83 4.41 -2.40
C GLU A 42 3.55 3.77 -1.86
N ILE A 43 2.61 4.60 -1.40
CA ILE A 43 1.27 4.16 -0.97
C ILE A 43 0.54 3.49 -2.15
N ASP A 44 0.55 4.12 -3.32
CA ASP A 44 -0.09 3.60 -4.52
C ASP A 44 0.56 2.26 -4.93
N ARG A 45 1.90 2.18 -4.96
CA ARG A 45 2.63 0.94 -5.27
C ARG A 45 2.26 -0.18 -4.32
N LYS A 46 2.29 0.05 -3.00
CA LYS A 46 1.95 -0.95 -1.98
C LYS A 46 0.52 -1.45 -2.11
N ASN A 47 -0.43 -0.55 -2.36
CA ASN A 47 -1.83 -0.93 -2.53
C ASN A 47 -2.04 -1.73 -3.82
N ILE A 48 -1.39 -1.37 -4.93
CA ILE A 48 -1.44 -2.12 -6.19
C ILE A 48 -0.80 -3.50 -6.02
N GLU A 49 0.33 -3.59 -5.34
CA GLU A 49 1.00 -4.86 -5.04
C GLU A 49 0.10 -5.76 -4.18
N PHE A 50 -0.48 -5.23 -3.11
CA PHE A 50 -1.46 -5.96 -2.29
C PHE A 50 -2.64 -6.47 -3.12
N LEU A 51 -3.19 -5.62 -4.00
CA LEU A 51 -4.28 -5.99 -4.89
C LEU A 51 -3.89 -7.10 -5.88
N ASN A 52 -2.64 -7.11 -6.36
CA ASN A 52 -2.12 -8.17 -7.24
C ASN A 52 -1.87 -9.48 -6.48
N THR A 53 -1.21 -9.41 -5.32
CA THR A 53 -0.79 -10.60 -4.56
C THR A 53 -1.95 -11.31 -3.86
N THR A 54 -3.06 -10.62 -3.63
CA THR A 54 -4.27 -11.20 -3.01
C THR A 54 -5.37 -11.59 -4.00
N ASP A 55 -5.17 -11.36 -5.31
CA ASP A 55 -6.21 -11.61 -6.30
C ASP A 55 -6.53 -13.11 -6.46
N TRP A 56 -5.49 -13.94 -6.49
CA TRP A 56 -5.64 -15.40 -6.58
C TRP A 56 -6.39 -15.99 -5.38
N GLN A 57 -6.31 -15.35 -4.20
CA GLN A 57 -7.04 -15.80 -3.00
C GLN A 57 -8.54 -15.60 -3.18
N VAL A 58 -8.95 -14.49 -3.79
CA VAL A 58 -10.36 -14.20 -4.10
C VAL A 58 -10.90 -15.19 -5.11
N THR A 59 -10.19 -15.36 -6.23
CA THR A 59 -10.58 -16.31 -7.29
C THR A 59 -10.67 -17.73 -6.74
N ARG A 60 -9.65 -18.19 -6.02
CA ARG A 60 -9.63 -19.53 -5.42
C ARG A 60 -10.77 -19.74 -4.43
N HIS A 61 -11.04 -18.79 -3.56
CA HIS A 61 -12.14 -18.92 -2.59
C HIS A 61 -13.48 -19.04 -3.32
N ARG A 62 -13.70 -18.23 -4.36
CA ARG A 62 -14.91 -18.32 -5.19
C ARG A 62 -15.04 -19.69 -5.87
N ASP A 63 -13.95 -20.19 -6.45
CA ASP A 63 -13.94 -21.50 -7.11
C ASP A 63 -14.21 -22.64 -6.11
N GLN A 64 -13.69 -22.54 -4.89
CA GLN A 64 -13.93 -23.52 -3.82
C GLN A 64 -15.41 -23.51 -3.39
N VAL A 65 -15.99 -22.33 -3.21
CA VAL A 65 -17.42 -22.17 -2.88
C VAL A 65 -18.31 -22.72 -4.00
N ASP A 66 -18.04 -22.34 -5.26
CA ASP A 66 -18.81 -22.78 -6.43
C ASP A 66 -18.73 -24.31 -6.63
N SER A 67 -17.59 -24.91 -6.27
CA SER A 67 -17.38 -26.36 -6.34
C SER A 67 -17.93 -27.13 -5.12
N GLY A 68 -18.44 -26.45 -4.10
CA GLY A 68 -18.89 -27.06 -2.84
C GLY A 68 -17.76 -27.67 -2.01
N ASN A 69 -16.51 -27.22 -2.22
CA ASN A 69 -15.34 -27.69 -1.49
C ASN A 69 -15.15 -26.90 -0.19
N THR A 70 -14.52 -27.52 0.81
CA THR A 70 -14.10 -26.80 2.02
C THR A 70 -13.12 -25.68 1.65
N THR A 71 -13.49 -24.46 1.98
CA THR A 71 -12.67 -23.27 1.71
C THR A 71 -11.43 -23.27 2.59
N SER A 72 -10.32 -22.76 2.06
CA SER A 72 -9.07 -22.60 2.83
C SER A 72 -9.07 -21.35 3.71
N MET A 73 -10.16 -20.60 3.70
CA MET A 73 -10.37 -19.30 4.33
C MET A 73 -11.83 -19.25 4.79
N SER A 74 -12.09 -18.75 6.00
CA SER A 74 -13.46 -18.59 6.49
C SER A 74 -14.19 -17.50 5.70
N ASP A 75 -15.52 -17.52 5.75
CA ASP A 75 -16.32 -16.49 5.09
C ASP A 75 -16.03 -15.10 5.68
N GLU A 76 -15.77 -15.01 6.99
CA GLU A 76 -15.40 -13.76 7.66
C GLU A 76 -14.05 -13.23 7.17
N GLU A 77 -13.03 -14.09 7.10
CA GLU A 77 -11.71 -13.74 6.56
C GLU A 77 -11.80 -13.29 5.10
N TYR A 78 -12.67 -13.93 4.32
CA TYR A 78 -12.92 -13.53 2.94
C TYR A 78 -13.58 -12.16 2.84
N GLN A 79 -14.59 -11.88 3.67
CA GLN A 79 -15.22 -10.55 3.72
C GLN A 79 -14.24 -9.47 4.17
N GLU A 80 -13.38 -9.78 5.14
CA GLU A 80 -12.33 -8.87 5.57
C GLU A 80 -11.35 -8.58 4.43
N LEU A 81 -10.89 -9.61 3.70
CA LEU A 81 -10.03 -9.46 2.54
C LEU A 81 -10.67 -8.57 1.47
N LEU A 82 -11.96 -8.78 1.16
CA LEU A 82 -12.69 -7.95 0.20
C LEU A 82 -12.78 -6.49 0.66
N SER A 83 -13.05 -6.25 1.94
CA SER A 83 -13.08 -4.91 2.54
C SER A 83 -11.72 -4.22 2.43
N GLN A 84 -10.65 -4.91 2.82
CA GLN A 84 -9.27 -4.40 2.71
C GLN A 84 -8.90 -4.08 1.25
N ARG A 85 -9.31 -4.92 0.29
CA ARG A 85 -9.11 -4.65 -1.14
C ARG A 85 -9.87 -3.43 -1.63
N GLN A 86 -11.09 -3.18 -1.15
CA GLN A 86 -11.83 -1.97 -1.48
C GLN A 86 -11.16 -0.71 -0.90
N ILE A 87 -10.69 -0.79 0.34
CA ILE A 87 -9.92 0.30 0.97
C ILE A 87 -8.64 0.58 0.18
N ALA A 88 -7.89 -0.46 -0.20
CA ALA A 88 -6.67 -0.32 -0.99
C ALA A 88 -6.92 0.39 -2.33
N ARG A 89 -8.02 0.04 -3.03
CA ARG A 89 -8.44 0.73 -4.26
C ARG A 89 -8.76 2.21 -4.04
N GLY A 90 -9.37 2.55 -2.90
CA GLY A 90 -9.68 3.94 -2.54
C GLY A 90 -8.44 4.76 -2.16
N LYS A 91 -7.35 4.11 -1.72
CA LYS A 91 -6.09 4.75 -1.36
C LYS A 91 -5.16 5.02 -2.55
N VAL A 92 -5.36 4.32 -3.67
CA VAL A 92 -4.60 4.56 -4.91
C VAL A 92 -5.12 5.84 -5.57
N VAL A 93 -4.29 6.88 -5.56
CA VAL A 93 -4.64 8.19 -6.17
C VAL A 93 -4.26 8.22 -7.65
N ASP A 94 -3.21 7.50 -8.06
CA ASP A 94 -2.85 7.35 -9.47
C ASP A 94 -3.89 6.55 -10.25
N GLN A 95 -4.74 7.28 -10.98
CA GLN A 95 -5.79 6.71 -11.81
C GLN A 95 -5.25 5.90 -13.00
N GLN A 96 -4.07 6.24 -13.55
CA GLN A 96 -3.46 5.45 -14.63
C GLN A 96 -2.98 4.11 -14.11
N ALA A 97 -2.30 4.09 -12.97
CA ALA A 97 -1.82 2.86 -12.34
C ALA A 97 -2.99 1.94 -11.93
N LEU A 98 -4.06 2.50 -11.38
CA LEU A 98 -5.29 1.76 -11.07
C LEU A 98 -5.95 1.18 -12.34
N ASN A 99 -5.99 1.95 -13.43
CA ASN A 99 -6.57 1.50 -14.69
C ASN A 99 -5.72 0.39 -15.34
N MET A 100 -4.39 0.47 -15.25
CA MET A 100 -3.50 -0.63 -15.67
C MET A 100 -3.83 -1.91 -14.92
N TYR A 101 -3.90 -1.87 -13.58
CA TYR A 101 -4.31 -3.02 -12.77
C TYR A 101 -5.65 -3.63 -13.22
N ARG A 102 -6.67 -2.79 -13.43
CA ARG A 102 -7.99 -3.23 -13.92
C ARG A 102 -7.93 -3.86 -15.32
N SER A 103 -7.02 -3.39 -16.18
CA SER A 103 -6.88 -3.91 -17.54
C SER A 103 -6.21 -5.28 -17.60
N VAL A 104 -5.31 -5.58 -16.65
CA VAL A 104 -4.67 -6.91 -16.50
C VAL A 104 -5.67 -7.95 -15.97
N MET A 105 -6.72 -7.50 -15.29
CA MET A 105 -7.76 -8.34 -14.68
C MET A 105 -8.94 -8.68 -15.63
N LYS A 106 -8.87 -8.33 -16.92
CA LYS A 106 -9.86 -8.74 -17.93
C LYS A 106 -9.47 -10.06 -18.59
#